data_AF-A0A7X7Z3S0-F1
#
_entry.id   AF-A0A7X7Z3S0-F1
#
_cell.length_a   1.000
_cell.length_b   1.000
_cell.length_c   1.000
_cell.angle_alpha   90.00
_cell.angle_beta   90.00
_cell.angle_gamma   90.00
#
_symmetry.space_group_name_H-M   'P 1'
#
loop_
_entity.id
_entity.type
_entity.pdbx_description
1 polymer ?
#
loop_
_entity_poly.entity_id
_entity_poly.type
_entity_poly.pdbx_seq_one_letter_code
_entity_poly.pdbx_strand_id
1 'polypeptide(L)'
;MNVAVLLVLLFLGWFLNLMAARTPAGYGDQAVLVLGFVLLGAAAVGRLVRRGRLPMITGYLLAGLAFGPHLAGRLSPQLTLFTPEVLQQLRLIDDLALGLIAFTAGGELKMATLRPRLRAILAVSGVQVPVVTLGVGLVAFALGPHLSFLAGKPPTFWLAAAMVLGITALAPSPATTIAVINESEARGPFATVAMGTTVTNDVLSLLLFSGSLMFVNKLLQPETAVDLAMLGLVVWEVLGSLIAGLLLGLALRGYIRHIGRELPLLILTLAFVSMQAAAALHLSGILVCLAAGFYVENFTDHGEAMIAAVDRYSLPVYIVFFTLAGAKINLPVLRQMWAATLILVLARGAFLFAGARLGSRLGRSEPTVRREIWKVLVGQAGISLGLAMIVGRSVPEIGPALQTLLVALIAVNQLIGPILLRQALARSGEAKP
;
A
#
# COMPACT_ATOMS: atom_id res chain seq x y z
N MET A 1 -1.23 27.98 12.55
CA MET A 1 -0.09 27.50 11.73
C MET A 1 1.13 28.29 12.16
N ASN A 2 2.20 27.68 12.68
CA ASN A 2 3.41 28.45 12.96
C ASN A 2 4.02 28.82 11.62
N VAL A 3 3.84 30.08 11.22
CA VAL A 3 4.37 30.68 9.99
C VAL A 3 5.87 30.34 9.84
N ALA A 4 6.60 30.30 10.96
CA ALA A 4 8.00 29.88 11.01
C ALA A 4 8.28 28.48 10.42
N VAL A 5 7.44 27.46 10.68
CA VAL A 5 7.68 26.10 10.16
C VAL A 5 7.43 26.04 8.66
N LEU A 6 6.38 26.73 8.18
CA LEU A 6 6.10 26.83 6.75
C LEU A 6 7.23 27.57 6.03
N LEU A 7 7.71 28.69 6.60
CA LEU A 7 8.83 29.45 6.07
C LEU A 7 10.13 28.64 6.04
N VAL A 8 10.41 27.83 7.08
CA VAL A 8 11.58 26.94 7.11
C VAL A 8 11.46 25.85 6.04
N LEU A 9 10.28 25.26 5.84
CA LEU A 9 10.06 24.24 4.80
C LEU A 9 10.17 24.82 3.39
N LEU A 10 9.61 26.01 3.17
CA LEU A 10 9.72 26.72 1.89
C LEU A 10 11.16 27.15 1.62
N PHE A 11 11.86 27.66 2.64
CA PHE A 11 13.28 28.01 2.55
C PHE A 11 14.14 26.78 2.27
N LEU A 12 13.92 25.67 2.98
CA LEU A 12 14.67 24.43 2.76
C LEU A 12 14.43 23.87 1.35
N GLY A 13 13.17 23.85 0.90
CA GLY A 13 12.82 23.43 -0.46
C GLY A 13 13.46 24.33 -1.54
N TRP A 14 13.40 25.66 -1.35
CA TRP A 14 14.02 26.62 -2.26
C TRP A 14 15.55 26.49 -2.27
N PHE A 15 16.19 26.39 -1.11
CA PHE A 15 17.64 26.26 -0.95
C PHE A 15 18.16 24.97 -1.60
N LEU A 16 17.48 23.84 -1.38
CA LEU A 16 17.86 22.57 -1.99
C LEU A 16 17.69 22.59 -3.51
N ASN A 17 16.67 23.27 -4.04
CA ASN A 17 16.53 23.44 -5.48
C ASN A 17 17.62 24.36 -6.06
N LEU A 18 17.96 25.45 -5.37
CA LEU A 18 19.06 26.33 -5.75
C LEU A 18 20.40 25.58 -5.82
N MET A 19 20.63 24.65 -4.89
CA MET A 19 21.80 23.77 -4.91
C MET A 19 21.73 22.75 -6.05
N ALA A 20 20.57 22.10 -6.25
CA ALA A 20 20.33 21.14 -7.34
C ALA A 20 20.47 21.75 -8.74
N ALA A 21 20.20 23.06 -8.89
CA ALA A 21 20.38 23.82 -10.12
C ALA A 21 21.84 24.27 -10.36
N ARG A 22 22.68 24.27 -9.32
CA ARG A 22 24.10 24.68 -9.38
C ARG A 22 25.07 23.50 -9.42
N THR A 23 24.61 22.29 -9.11
CA THR A 23 25.38 21.06 -9.30
C THR A 23 25.43 20.68 -10.78
N PRO A 24 26.62 20.48 -11.39
CA PRO A 24 26.74 19.97 -12.75
C PRO A 24 26.05 18.61 -12.87
N ALA A 25 25.46 18.31 -14.03
CA ALA A 25 24.62 17.14 -14.25
C ALA A 25 25.40 15.82 -14.10
N GLY A 26 25.51 15.33 -12.88
CA GLY A 26 25.92 13.98 -12.51
C GLY A 26 24.72 13.17 -12.02
N TYR A 27 24.69 11.88 -12.33
CA TYR A 27 23.71 10.94 -11.77
C TYR A 27 23.84 10.91 -10.23
N GLY A 28 22.83 11.39 -9.51
CA GLY A 28 22.68 11.19 -8.06
C GLY A 28 22.61 12.46 -7.19
N ASP A 29 23.17 13.59 -7.61
CA ASP A 29 23.27 14.79 -6.74
C ASP A 29 21.90 15.36 -6.35
N GLN A 30 20.97 15.42 -7.30
CA GLN A 30 19.61 15.89 -7.05
C GLN A 30 18.81 14.90 -6.19
N ALA A 31 18.95 13.59 -6.42
CA ALA A 31 18.25 12.59 -5.61
C ALA A 31 18.72 12.58 -4.16
N VAL A 32 20.01 12.79 -3.88
CA VAL A 32 20.54 12.89 -2.51
C VAL A 32 20.02 14.12 -1.79
N LEU A 33 19.96 15.28 -2.46
CA LEU A 33 19.37 16.50 -1.90
C LEU A 33 17.88 16.32 -1.61
N VAL A 34 17.14 15.69 -2.53
CA VAL A 34 15.72 15.37 -2.34
C VAL A 34 15.54 14.35 -1.21
N LEU A 35 16.42 13.38 -1.04
CA LEU A 35 16.39 12.46 0.09
C LEU A 35 16.62 13.20 1.43
N GLY A 36 17.54 14.16 1.46
CA GLY A 36 17.73 15.06 2.60
C GLY A 36 16.47 15.88 2.93
N PHE A 37 15.80 16.42 1.91
CA PHE A 37 14.49 17.09 2.05
C PHE A 37 13.43 16.14 2.60
N VAL A 38 13.32 14.93 2.06
CA VAL A 38 12.35 13.92 2.49
C VAL A 38 12.54 13.64 3.98
N LEU A 39 13.77 13.36 4.41
CA LEU A 39 14.05 13.00 5.80
C LEU A 39 13.81 14.14 6.80
N LEU A 40 14.08 15.40 6.43
CA LEU A 40 13.94 16.55 7.34
C LEU A 40 12.63 17.31 7.14
N GLY A 41 12.35 17.68 5.89
CA GLY A 41 11.19 18.45 5.48
C GLY A 41 9.89 17.66 5.62
N ALA A 42 9.79 16.46 5.04
CA ALA A 42 8.57 15.67 5.18
C ALA A 42 8.35 15.21 6.63
N ALA A 43 9.41 14.91 7.38
CA ALA A 43 9.33 14.66 8.83
C ALA A 43 8.72 15.85 9.59
N ALA A 44 9.14 17.08 9.29
CA ALA A 44 8.58 18.28 9.90
C ALA A 44 7.10 18.51 9.51
N VAL A 45 6.73 18.27 8.26
CA VAL A 45 5.31 18.29 7.82
C VAL A 45 4.50 17.24 8.59
N GLY A 46 5.00 16.02 8.72
CA GLY A 46 4.34 14.95 9.51
C GLY A 46 4.09 15.37 10.96
N ARG A 47 5.11 15.93 11.64
CA ARG A 47 4.97 16.45 13.01
C ARG A 47 3.97 17.60 13.10
N LEU A 48 3.91 18.46 12.08
CA LEU A 48 2.95 19.56 12.02
C LEU A 48 1.51 19.05 11.86
N VAL A 49 1.29 18.09 10.96
CA VAL A 49 0.01 17.43 10.76
C VAL A 49 -0.46 16.70 12.03
N ARG A 50 0.47 16.11 12.79
CA ARG A 50 0.17 15.50 14.10
C ARG A 50 -0.44 16.48 15.11
N ARG A 51 -0.05 17.76 15.08
CA ARG A 51 -0.67 18.79 15.95
C ARG A 51 -2.16 18.99 15.64
N GLY A 52 -2.58 18.72 14.40
CA GLY A 52 -3.98 18.67 13.98
C GLY A 52 -4.71 17.37 14.33
N ARG A 53 -4.11 16.48 15.15
CA ARG A 53 -4.63 15.14 15.51
C ARG A 53 -4.79 14.18 14.32
N LEU A 54 -4.03 14.40 13.25
CA LEU A 54 -3.95 13.51 12.11
C LEU A 54 -2.67 12.65 12.17
N PRO A 55 -2.64 11.43 11.59
CA PRO A 55 -1.44 10.61 11.53
C PRO A 55 -0.30 11.31 10.78
N MET A 56 0.94 11.18 11.25
CA MET A 56 2.13 11.73 10.60
C MET A 56 2.29 11.22 9.18
N ILE A 57 1.92 9.97 8.91
CA ILE A 57 1.86 9.37 7.56
C ILE A 57 1.06 10.24 6.58
N THR A 58 -0.04 10.84 7.04
CA THR A 58 -0.84 11.76 6.23
C THR A 58 -0.02 12.99 5.84
N GLY A 59 0.80 13.51 6.77
CA GLY A 59 1.71 14.61 6.49
C GLY A 59 2.83 14.25 5.51
N TYR A 60 3.36 13.02 5.56
CA TYR A 60 4.36 12.55 4.59
C TYR A 60 3.78 12.48 3.17
N LEU A 61 2.56 11.94 3.04
CA LEU A 61 1.80 11.93 1.77
C LEU A 61 1.54 13.34 1.24
N LEU A 62 1.09 14.26 2.11
CA LEU A 62 0.82 15.65 1.74
C LEU A 62 2.11 16.39 1.34
N ALA A 63 3.24 16.13 1.99
CA ALA A 63 4.53 16.69 1.60
C ALA A 63 4.91 16.20 0.19
N GLY A 64 4.79 14.90 -0.09
CA GLY A 64 5.02 14.33 -1.41
C GLY A 64 4.14 14.96 -2.48
N LEU A 65 2.83 15.07 -2.20
CA LEU A 65 1.87 15.71 -3.09
C LEU A 65 2.23 17.18 -3.35
N ALA A 66 2.62 17.91 -2.31
CA ALA A 66 2.90 19.34 -2.38
C ALA A 66 4.13 19.66 -3.23
N PHE A 67 5.22 18.90 -3.05
CA PHE A 67 6.49 19.07 -3.77
C PHE A 67 6.62 18.16 -5.00
N GLY A 68 5.54 17.45 -5.34
CA GLY A 68 5.43 16.55 -6.48
C GLY A 68 5.27 17.27 -7.82
N PRO A 69 5.40 16.54 -8.94
CA PRO A 69 5.43 17.13 -10.28
C PRO A 69 4.09 17.79 -10.67
N HIS A 70 2.98 17.35 -10.10
CA HIS A 70 1.65 17.80 -10.51
C HIS A 70 1.16 19.06 -9.78
N LEU A 71 1.54 19.27 -8.51
CA LEU A 71 1.15 20.48 -7.75
C LEU A 71 2.25 21.53 -7.84
N ALA A 72 3.46 21.23 -7.37
CA ALA A 72 4.57 22.17 -7.43
C ALA A 72 4.94 22.53 -8.86
N GLY A 73 4.95 21.56 -9.78
CA GLY A 73 5.30 21.82 -11.19
C GLY A 73 4.34 22.77 -11.90
N ARG A 74 3.10 22.91 -11.39
CA ARG A 74 2.14 23.91 -11.87
C ARG A 74 2.37 25.31 -11.32
N LEU A 75 2.94 25.41 -10.12
CA LEU A 75 3.20 26.67 -9.43
C LEU A 75 4.54 27.27 -9.85
N SER A 76 5.60 26.46 -9.82
CA SER A 76 6.91 26.80 -10.35
C SER A 76 7.76 25.52 -10.52
N PRO A 77 8.50 25.36 -11.64
CA PRO A 77 9.51 24.31 -11.78
C PRO A 77 10.54 24.30 -10.63
N GLN A 78 10.81 25.45 -10.01
CA GLN A 78 11.75 25.60 -8.89
C GLN A 78 11.18 25.10 -7.55
N LEU A 79 9.91 24.69 -7.48
CA LEU A 79 9.31 24.07 -6.31
C LEU A 79 9.18 22.55 -6.46
N THR A 80 9.38 22.02 -7.68
CA THR A 80 9.28 20.58 -7.96
C THR A 80 10.55 19.87 -7.53
N LEU A 81 10.50 19.20 -6.37
CA LEU A 81 11.60 18.39 -5.87
C LEU A 81 11.53 16.96 -6.40
N PHE A 82 10.32 16.40 -6.51
CA PHE A 82 10.12 15.03 -6.98
C PHE A 82 9.88 14.99 -8.49
N THR A 83 10.91 15.27 -9.29
CA THR A 83 10.82 15.06 -10.74
C THR A 83 10.69 13.57 -11.08
N PRO A 84 10.14 13.20 -12.26
CA PRO A 84 10.03 11.80 -12.68
C PRO A 84 11.37 11.06 -12.62
N GLU A 85 12.48 11.72 -12.98
CA GLU A 85 13.83 11.16 -12.97
C GLU A 85 14.29 10.87 -11.54
N VAL A 86 14.06 11.80 -10.61
CA VAL A 86 14.36 11.62 -9.18
C VAL A 86 13.52 10.49 -8.60
N LEU A 87 12.23 10.42 -8.92
CA LEU A 87 11.35 9.33 -8.48
C LEU A 87 11.84 7.97 -8.97
N GLN A 88 12.39 7.89 -10.18
CA GLN A 88 12.99 6.68 -10.72
C GLN A 88 14.30 6.32 -10.01
N GLN A 89 15.14 7.30 -9.71
CA GLN A 89 16.39 7.09 -8.95
C GLN A 89 16.14 6.62 -7.51
N LEU A 90 15.06 7.10 -6.88
CA LEU A 90 14.66 6.72 -5.52
C LEU A 90 13.88 5.40 -5.46
N ARG A 91 13.63 4.72 -6.59
CA ARG A 91 12.90 3.45 -6.64
C ARG A 91 13.53 2.36 -5.76
N LEU A 92 14.86 2.26 -5.77
CA LEU A 92 15.57 1.28 -4.93
C LEU A 92 15.30 1.50 -3.43
N ILE A 93 15.14 2.75 -3.01
CA ILE A 93 14.83 3.10 -1.62
C ILE A 93 13.37 2.78 -1.31
N ASP A 94 12.46 2.97 -2.27
CA ASP A 94 11.04 2.59 -2.17
C ASP A 94 10.88 1.07 -1.99
N ASP A 95 11.61 0.27 -2.78
CA ASP A 95 11.60 -1.20 -2.70
C ASP A 95 12.18 -1.69 -1.36
N LEU A 96 13.30 -1.11 -0.93
CA LEU A 96 13.88 -1.36 0.39
C LEU A 96 12.90 -1.05 1.53
N ALA A 97 12.21 0.09 1.42
CA ALA A 97 11.23 0.49 2.40
C ALA A 97 10.08 -0.50 2.51
N LEU A 98 9.51 -0.92 1.37
CA LEU A 98 8.46 -1.94 1.32
C LEU A 98 8.91 -3.26 1.96
N GLY A 99 10.13 -3.72 1.66
CA GLY A 99 10.69 -4.94 2.24
C GLY A 99 10.81 -4.88 3.76
N LEU A 100 11.31 -3.77 4.32
CA LEU A 100 11.42 -3.57 5.77
C LEU A 100 10.06 -3.50 6.46
N ILE A 101 9.10 -2.78 5.86
CA ILE A 101 7.74 -2.69 6.36
C ILE A 101 7.10 -4.09 6.39
N ALA A 102 7.30 -4.88 5.34
CA ALA A 102 6.82 -6.26 5.27
C ALA A 102 7.47 -7.18 6.31
N PHE A 103 8.79 -7.08 6.52
CA PHE A 103 9.47 -7.81 7.60
C PHE A 103 8.89 -7.49 8.97
N THR A 104 8.68 -6.20 9.25
CA THR A 104 8.06 -5.73 10.51
C THR A 104 6.65 -6.29 10.65
N ALA A 105 5.87 -6.26 9.57
CA ALA A 105 4.53 -6.83 9.52
C ALA A 105 4.52 -8.30 9.93
N GLY A 106 5.40 -9.08 9.29
CA GLY A 106 5.55 -10.49 9.58
C GLY A 106 5.89 -10.72 11.04
N GLY A 107 6.83 -9.93 11.57
CA GLY A 107 7.24 -9.97 12.97
C GLY A 107 6.08 -9.69 13.94
N GLU A 108 5.20 -8.75 13.64
CA GLU A 108 4.06 -8.41 14.52
C GLU A 108 2.92 -9.46 14.49
N LEU A 109 2.91 -10.35 13.49
CA LEU A 109 1.87 -11.38 13.32
C LEU A 109 2.14 -12.61 14.20
N LYS A 110 1.89 -12.47 15.50
CA LYS A 110 2.02 -13.58 16.47
C LYS A 110 0.86 -14.58 16.34
N MET A 111 1.15 -15.84 15.99
CA MET A 111 0.17 -16.92 15.87
C MET A 111 -0.59 -17.15 17.18
N ALA A 112 0.07 -16.98 18.33
CA ALA A 112 -0.57 -17.06 19.63
C ALA A 112 -1.70 -16.02 19.82
N THR A 113 -1.57 -14.82 19.24
CA THR A 113 -2.60 -13.77 19.30
C THR A 113 -3.60 -13.85 18.14
N LEU A 114 -3.17 -14.36 16.98
CA LEU A 114 -4.01 -14.56 15.80
C LEU A 114 -4.97 -15.75 15.94
N ARG A 115 -4.50 -16.89 16.46
CA ARG A 115 -5.27 -18.14 16.50
C ARG A 115 -6.64 -18.00 17.17
N PRO A 116 -6.78 -17.31 18.33
CA PRO A 116 -8.10 -17.06 18.94
C PRO A 116 -9.04 -16.19 18.08
N ARG A 117 -8.48 -15.45 17.13
CA ARG A 117 -9.17 -14.44 16.30
C ARG A 117 -9.32 -14.86 14.84
N LEU A 118 -8.80 -16.03 14.44
CA LEU A 118 -8.86 -16.53 13.06
C LEU A 118 -10.29 -16.59 12.54
N ARG A 119 -11.25 -17.03 13.35
CA ARG A 119 -12.67 -17.04 12.96
C ARG A 119 -13.16 -15.64 12.55
N ALA A 120 -12.79 -14.60 13.29
CA ALA A 120 -13.16 -13.23 12.97
C ALA A 120 -12.47 -12.76 11.69
N ILE A 121 -11.16 -12.98 11.58
CA ILE A 121 -10.36 -12.59 10.40
C ILE A 121 -10.90 -13.25 9.13
N LEU A 122 -11.10 -14.57 9.15
CA LEU A 122 -11.58 -15.33 8.01
C LEU A 122 -13.03 -14.98 7.65
N ALA A 123 -13.91 -14.79 8.63
CA ALA A 123 -15.29 -14.40 8.36
C ALA A 123 -15.40 -12.97 7.80
N VAL A 124 -14.62 -12.02 8.32
CA VAL A 124 -14.56 -10.66 7.76
C VAL A 124 -14.01 -10.69 6.35
N SER A 125 -12.86 -11.33 6.14
CA SER A 125 -12.21 -11.40 4.83
C SER A 125 -13.09 -12.11 3.81
N GLY A 126 -13.62 -13.29 4.16
CA GLY A 126 -14.45 -14.10 3.28
C GLY A 126 -15.78 -13.43 2.88
N VAL A 127 -16.37 -12.60 3.75
CA VAL A 127 -17.57 -11.81 3.38
C VAL A 127 -17.19 -10.54 2.61
N GLN A 128 -16.05 -9.92 2.91
CA GLN A 128 -15.57 -8.74 2.18
C GLN A 128 -15.34 -9.04 0.71
N VAL A 129 -14.77 -10.21 0.37
CA VAL A 129 -14.51 -10.61 -1.02
C VAL A 129 -15.75 -10.42 -1.91
N PRO A 130 -16.84 -11.19 -1.75
CA PRO A 130 -17.99 -11.06 -2.64
C PRO A 130 -18.70 -9.71 -2.49
N VAL A 131 -18.85 -9.17 -1.27
CA VAL A 131 -19.61 -7.93 -1.05
C VAL A 131 -18.94 -6.73 -1.73
N VAL A 132 -17.62 -6.59 -1.60
CA VAL A 132 -16.89 -5.48 -2.20
C VAL A 132 -16.72 -5.67 -3.69
N THR A 133 -16.27 -6.86 -4.11
CA THR A 133 -15.96 -7.09 -5.54
C THR A 133 -17.21 -7.01 -6.41
N LEU A 134 -18.31 -7.67 -6.00
CA LEU A 134 -19.57 -7.62 -6.74
C LEU A 134 -20.27 -6.27 -6.57
N GLY A 135 -20.24 -5.69 -5.37
CA GLY A 135 -20.87 -4.39 -5.10
C GLY A 135 -20.24 -3.25 -5.89
N VAL A 136 -18.91 -3.10 -5.81
CA VAL A 136 -18.18 -2.09 -6.58
C VAL A 136 -18.22 -2.41 -8.07
N GLY A 137 -18.13 -3.69 -8.45
CA GLY A 137 -18.28 -4.13 -9.83
C GLY A 137 -19.64 -3.74 -10.43
N LEU A 138 -20.73 -3.93 -9.69
CA LEU A 138 -22.07 -3.53 -10.15
C LEU A 138 -22.18 -2.02 -10.37
N VAL A 139 -21.64 -1.22 -9.45
CA VAL A 139 -21.60 0.25 -9.62
C VAL A 139 -20.74 0.64 -10.82
N ALA A 140 -19.57 0.01 -11.00
CA ALA A 140 -18.70 0.25 -12.14
C ALA A 140 -19.36 -0.15 -13.47
N PHE A 141 -20.09 -1.26 -13.51
CA PHE A 141 -20.85 -1.69 -14.69
C PHE A 141 -21.94 -0.67 -15.03
N ALA A 142 -22.69 -0.21 -14.03
CA ALA A 142 -23.72 0.82 -14.21
C ALA A 142 -23.14 2.17 -14.66
N LEU A 143 -21.90 2.49 -14.26
CA LEU A 143 -21.19 3.69 -14.74
C LEU A 143 -20.64 3.53 -16.17
N GLY A 144 -20.51 2.31 -16.69
CA GLY A 144 -19.96 2.00 -18.02
C GLY A 144 -20.39 2.94 -19.14
N PRO A 145 -21.71 3.13 -19.40
CA PRO A 145 -22.19 4.03 -20.45
C PRO A 145 -21.78 5.50 -20.28
N HIS A 146 -21.53 5.94 -19.04
CA HIS A 146 -21.21 7.32 -18.70
C HIS A 146 -19.71 7.60 -18.69
N LEU A 147 -18.87 6.57 -18.77
CA LEU A 147 -17.43 6.71 -18.83
C LEU A 147 -17.00 6.91 -20.28
N SER A 148 -16.33 8.03 -20.57
CA SER A 148 -15.95 8.42 -21.93
C SER A 148 -15.13 7.38 -22.69
N PHE A 149 -14.29 6.61 -21.99
CA PHE A 149 -13.46 5.55 -22.57
C PHE A 149 -14.22 4.22 -22.83
N LEU A 150 -15.44 4.11 -22.31
CA LEU A 150 -16.35 2.96 -22.49
C LEU A 150 -17.58 3.33 -23.31
N ALA A 151 -17.85 4.62 -23.52
CA ALA A 151 -18.93 5.12 -24.35
C ALA A 151 -18.79 4.59 -25.78
N GLY A 152 -19.86 3.98 -26.30
CA GLY A 152 -19.87 3.35 -27.62
C GLY A 152 -19.18 1.98 -27.71
N LYS A 153 -18.55 1.48 -26.64
CA LYS A 153 -18.03 0.10 -26.59
C LYS A 153 -19.14 -0.89 -26.20
N PRO A 154 -19.05 -2.16 -26.64
CA PRO A 154 -20.04 -3.17 -26.27
C PRO A 154 -20.01 -3.47 -24.76
N PRO A 155 -21.11 -4.02 -24.18
CA PRO A 155 -21.23 -4.30 -22.75
C PRO A 155 -20.15 -5.24 -22.19
N THR A 156 -19.46 -6.00 -23.04
CA THR A 156 -18.29 -6.83 -22.67
C THR A 156 -17.15 -5.98 -22.09
N PHE A 157 -16.91 -4.78 -22.63
CA PHE A 157 -15.91 -3.85 -22.08
C PHE A 157 -16.34 -3.27 -20.74
N TRP A 158 -17.64 -3.04 -20.54
CA TRP A 158 -18.17 -2.55 -19.28
C TRP A 158 -18.05 -3.63 -18.20
N LEU A 159 -18.34 -4.89 -18.55
CA LEU A 159 -18.12 -6.03 -17.68
C LEU A 159 -16.64 -6.22 -17.34
N ALA A 160 -15.75 -6.11 -18.33
CA ALA A 160 -14.31 -6.18 -18.10
C ALA A 160 -13.83 -5.09 -17.12
N ALA A 161 -14.22 -3.84 -17.35
CA ALA A 161 -13.94 -2.72 -16.45
C ALA A 161 -14.50 -2.96 -15.05
N ALA A 162 -15.74 -3.45 -14.95
CA ALA A 162 -16.40 -3.76 -13.68
C ALA A 162 -15.67 -4.83 -12.87
N MET A 163 -15.20 -5.90 -13.52
CA MET A 163 -14.44 -6.97 -12.86
C MET A 163 -13.11 -6.43 -12.31
N VAL A 164 -12.36 -5.69 -13.12
CA VAL A 164 -11.09 -5.08 -12.71
C VAL A 164 -11.29 -4.10 -11.54
N LEU A 165 -12.23 -3.18 -11.67
CA LEU A 165 -12.53 -2.17 -10.64
C LEU A 165 -13.07 -2.81 -9.35
N GLY A 166 -13.92 -3.84 -9.47
CA GLY A 166 -14.44 -4.58 -8.33
C GLY A 166 -13.33 -5.27 -7.54
N ILE A 167 -12.43 -5.97 -8.23
CA ILE A 167 -11.39 -6.76 -7.57
C ILE A 167 -10.28 -5.89 -6.98
N THR A 168 -9.86 -4.85 -7.70
CA THR A 168 -8.89 -3.88 -7.18
C THR A 168 -9.45 -3.09 -5.98
N ALA A 169 -10.77 -2.93 -5.86
CA ALA A 169 -11.39 -2.31 -4.69
C ALA A 169 -11.25 -3.14 -3.42
N LEU A 170 -11.03 -4.47 -3.52
CA LEU A 170 -10.82 -5.33 -2.36
C LEU A 170 -9.49 -5.05 -1.66
N ALA A 171 -8.43 -4.64 -2.38
CA ALA A 171 -7.05 -4.59 -1.91
C ALA A 171 -6.78 -3.45 -0.90
N PRO A 172 -6.81 -3.67 0.43
CA PRO A 172 -6.35 -2.66 1.38
C PRO A 172 -4.82 -2.61 1.41
N SER A 173 -4.23 -1.68 2.15
CA SER A 173 -2.78 -1.56 2.33
C SER A 173 -2.31 -2.09 3.68
N PRO A 174 -1.65 -3.26 3.75
CA PRO A 174 -0.96 -3.73 4.95
C PRO A 174 0.05 -2.69 5.44
N ALA A 175 0.87 -2.14 4.55
CA ALA A 175 1.91 -1.15 4.88
C ALA A 175 1.35 0.08 5.62
N THR A 176 0.21 0.60 5.14
CA THR A 176 -0.49 1.70 5.82
C THR A 176 -1.02 1.27 7.18
N THR A 177 -1.61 0.06 7.26
CA THR A 177 -2.15 -0.47 8.51
C THR A 177 -1.07 -0.61 9.58
N ILE A 178 0.06 -1.22 9.23
CA ILE A 178 1.20 -1.43 10.13
C ILE A 178 1.79 -0.10 10.57
N ALA A 179 2.05 0.80 9.62
CA ALA A 179 2.68 2.08 9.92
C ALA A 179 1.83 2.91 10.89
N VAL A 180 0.50 2.94 10.72
CA VAL A 180 -0.40 3.65 11.65
C VAL A 180 -0.50 2.95 12.99
N ILE A 181 -0.49 1.61 13.05
CA ILE A 181 -0.48 0.86 14.31
C ILE A 181 0.80 1.15 15.10
N ASN A 182 1.96 1.08 14.44
CA ASN A 182 3.26 1.36 15.06
C ASN A 182 3.34 2.84 15.49
N GLU A 183 2.94 3.78 14.64
CA GLU A 183 2.89 5.21 14.99
C GLU A 183 1.96 5.48 16.18
N SER A 184 0.92 4.69 16.34
CA SER A 184 -0.03 4.78 17.46
C SER A 184 0.38 4.00 18.70
N GLU A 185 1.49 3.26 18.62
CA GLU A 185 1.91 2.26 19.60
C GLU A 185 0.73 1.36 20.02
N ALA A 186 -0.15 1.05 19.07
CA ALA A 186 -1.41 0.39 19.36
C ALA A 186 -1.22 -1.11 19.55
N ARG A 187 -1.68 -1.64 20.68
CA ARG A 187 -1.60 -3.07 21.00
C ARG A 187 -2.92 -3.57 21.54
N GLY A 188 -3.40 -4.70 20.99
CA GLY A 188 -4.59 -5.36 21.49
C GLY A 188 -5.35 -6.20 20.46
N PRO A 189 -6.54 -6.68 20.86
CA PRO A 189 -7.40 -7.52 20.02
C PRO A 189 -7.77 -6.89 18.67
N PHE A 190 -8.12 -5.60 18.66
CA PHE A 190 -8.54 -4.88 17.45
C PHE A 190 -7.37 -4.70 16.49
N ALA A 191 -6.20 -4.26 16.96
CA ALA A 191 -4.99 -4.15 16.14
C ALA A 191 -4.61 -5.50 15.52
N THR A 192 -4.74 -6.60 16.27
CA THR A 192 -4.48 -7.96 15.77
C THR A 192 -5.46 -8.35 14.65
N VAL A 193 -6.77 -8.11 14.82
CA VAL A 193 -7.76 -8.38 13.76
C VAL A 193 -7.54 -7.46 12.56
N ALA A 194 -7.17 -6.19 12.79
CA ALA A 194 -6.89 -5.20 11.75
C ALA A 194 -5.74 -5.66 10.84
N MET A 195 -4.60 -6.05 11.42
CA MET A 195 -3.46 -6.59 10.67
C MET A 195 -3.82 -7.89 9.95
N GLY A 196 -4.40 -8.86 10.66
CA GLY A 196 -4.76 -10.16 10.09
C GLY A 196 -5.74 -10.05 8.92
N THR A 197 -6.78 -9.23 9.04
CA THR A 197 -7.76 -9.00 7.97
C THR A 197 -7.14 -8.26 6.78
N THR A 198 -6.29 -7.26 7.04
CA THR A 198 -5.63 -6.49 5.97
C THR A 198 -4.70 -7.37 5.15
N VAL A 199 -3.85 -8.17 5.81
CA VAL A 199 -2.92 -9.10 5.14
C VAL A 199 -3.67 -10.21 4.41
N THR A 200 -4.71 -10.78 5.02
CA THR A 200 -5.55 -11.81 4.37
C THR A 200 -6.20 -11.27 3.11
N ASN A 201 -6.81 -10.07 3.18
CA ASN A 201 -7.45 -9.45 2.01
C ASN A 201 -6.44 -9.05 0.94
N ASP A 202 -5.24 -8.62 1.29
CA ASP A 202 -4.18 -8.31 0.33
C ASP A 202 -3.80 -9.55 -0.50
N VAL A 203 -3.51 -10.67 0.16
CA VAL A 203 -3.21 -11.95 -0.51
C VAL A 203 -4.39 -12.41 -1.38
N LEU A 204 -5.62 -12.37 -0.84
CA LEU A 204 -6.81 -12.74 -1.61
C LEU A 204 -7.01 -11.84 -2.83
N SER A 205 -6.74 -10.53 -2.70
CA SER A 205 -6.88 -9.59 -3.81
C SER A 205 -5.90 -9.88 -4.94
N LEU A 206 -4.65 -10.27 -4.64
CA LEU A 206 -3.66 -10.66 -5.65
C LEU A 206 -4.08 -11.92 -6.43
N LEU A 207 -4.55 -12.95 -5.71
CA LEU A 207 -5.04 -14.19 -6.31
C LEU A 207 -6.25 -13.94 -7.22
N LEU A 208 -7.24 -13.18 -6.72
CA LEU A 208 -8.45 -12.86 -7.48
C LEU A 208 -8.18 -11.92 -8.66
N PHE A 209 -7.26 -10.98 -8.51
CA PHE A 209 -6.87 -10.04 -9.56
C PHE A 209 -6.28 -10.76 -10.77
N SER A 210 -5.41 -11.72 -10.51
CA SER A 210 -4.75 -12.42 -11.61
C SER A 210 -5.71 -13.35 -12.35
N GLY A 211 -6.58 -14.06 -11.62
CA GLY A 211 -7.66 -14.85 -12.21
C GLY A 211 -8.63 -13.98 -13.03
N SER A 212 -8.89 -12.75 -12.59
CA SER A 212 -9.78 -11.85 -13.32
C SER A 212 -9.16 -11.25 -14.56
N LEU A 213 -7.87 -10.93 -14.57
CA LEU A 213 -7.17 -10.51 -15.79
C LEU A 213 -7.21 -11.59 -16.87
N MET A 214 -7.07 -12.86 -16.49
CA MET A 214 -7.21 -13.98 -17.42
C MET A 214 -8.61 -14.00 -18.05
N PHE A 215 -9.66 -13.88 -17.22
CA PHE A 215 -11.04 -13.85 -17.71
C PHE A 215 -11.32 -12.60 -18.57
N VAL A 216 -10.84 -11.43 -18.15
CA VAL A 216 -10.99 -10.16 -18.88
C VAL A 216 -10.33 -10.23 -20.26
N ASN A 217 -9.11 -10.77 -20.35
CA ASN A 217 -8.44 -10.94 -21.63
C ASN A 217 -9.21 -11.91 -22.55
N LYS A 218 -9.66 -13.04 -22.01
CA LYS A 218 -10.46 -13.99 -22.79
C LYS A 218 -11.81 -13.40 -23.24
N LEU A 219 -12.42 -12.56 -22.40
CA LEU A 219 -13.68 -11.88 -22.71
C LEU A 219 -13.53 -10.83 -23.81
N LEU A 220 -12.44 -10.06 -23.80
CA LEU A 220 -12.18 -9.01 -24.78
C LEU A 220 -11.52 -9.54 -26.06
N GLN A 221 -10.83 -10.67 -25.99
CA GLN A 221 -10.13 -11.31 -27.11
C GLN A 221 -10.49 -12.81 -27.18
N PRO A 222 -11.70 -13.17 -27.64
CA PRO A 222 -12.20 -14.55 -27.61
C PRO A 222 -11.33 -15.55 -28.37
N GLU A 223 -10.64 -15.10 -29.42
CA GLU A 223 -9.76 -15.91 -30.27
C GLU A 223 -8.42 -16.25 -29.60
N THR A 224 -8.04 -15.57 -28.51
CA THR A 224 -6.80 -15.90 -27.78
C THR A 224 -6.98 -17.16 -26.95
N ALA A 225 -6.01 -18.08 -27.03
CA ALA A 225 -5.99 -19.26 -26.17
C ALA A 225 -5.89 -18.84 -24.69
N VAL A 226 -6.58 -19.56 -23.80
CA VAL A 226 -6.41 -19.35 -22.37
C VAL A 226 -5.02 -19.83 -21.99
N ASP A 227 -4.14 -18.89 -21.65
CA ASP A 227 -2.79 -19.21 -21.23
C ASP A 227 -2.79 -19.77 -19.80
N LEU A 228 -2.92 -21.09 -19.67
CA LEU A 228 -2.81 -21.80 -18.39
C LEU A 228 -1.47 -21.52 -17.68
N ALA A 229 -0.42 -21.10 -18.41
CA ALA A 229 0.84 -20.70 -17.80
C ALA A 229 0.68 -19.43 -16.94
N MET A 230 -0.24 -18.52 -17.27
CA MET A 230 -0.53 -17.33 -16.44
C MET A 230 -1.11 -17.71 -15.09
N LEU A 231 -2.01 -18.71 -15.04
CA LEU A 231 -2.52 -19.23 -13.77
C LEU A 231 -1.38 -19.86 -12.95
N GLY A 232 -0.52 -20.64 -13.60
CA GLY A 232 0.67 -21.23 -12.99
C GLY A 232 1.62 -20.19 -12.42
N LEU A 233 1.87 -19.09 -13.15
CA LEU A 233 2.72 -17.98 -12.71
C LEU A 233 2.19 -17.30 -11.44
N VAL A 234 0.88 -17.16 -11.30
CA VAL A 234 0.28 -16.51 -10.12
C VAL A 234 0.34 -17.40 -8.90
N VAL A 235 0.01 -18.68 -9.09
CA VAL A 235 0.16 -19.69 -8.03
C VAL A 235 1.61 -19.77 -7.61
N TRP A 236 2.54 -19.72 -8.57
CA TRP A 236 3.98 -19.64 -8.31
C TRP A 236 4.38 -18.36 -7.59
N GLU A 237 3.86 -17.21 -7.99
CA GLU A 237 4.16 -15.93 -7.33
C GLU A 237 3.75 -16.00 -5.86
N VAL A 238 2.57 -16.54 -5.52
CA VAL A 238 2.13 -16.63 -4.12
C VAL A 238 2.83 -17.74 -3.36
N LEU A 239 2.76 -18.99 -3.84
CA LEU A 239 3.34 -20.14 -3.12
C LEU A 239 4.87 -20.08 -3.11
N GLY A 240 5.49 -19.71 -4.23
CA GLY A 240 6.93 -19.51 -4.32
C GLY A 240 7.42 -18.40 -3.40
N SER A 241 6.68 -17.30 -3.24
CA SER A 241 7.03 -16.25 -2.28
C SER A 241 6.93 -16.73 -0.83
N LEU A 242 5.89 -17.50 -0.50
CA LEU A 242 5.75 -18.08 0.83
C LEU A 242 6.91 -19.04 1.13
N ILE A 243 7.24 -19.93 0.18
CA ILE A 243 8.36 -20.88 0.32
C ILE A 243 9.68 -20.14 0.46
N ALA A 244 9.98 -19.18 -0.42
CA ALA A 244 11.19 -18.38 -0.35
C ALA A 244 11.29 -17.58 0.96
N GLY A 245 10.17 -17.04 1.44
CA GLY A 245 10.09 -16.37 2.74
C GLY A 245 10.35 -17.31 3.91
N LEU A 246 9.82 -18.54 3.87
CA LEU A 246 10.14 -19.57 4.88
C LEU A 246 11.63 -19.93 4.88
N LEU A 247 12.24 -20.12 3.69
CA LEU A 247 13.67 -20.39 3.55
C LEU A 247 14.52 -19.24 4.08
N LEU A 248 14.13 -18.00 3.80
CA LEU A 248 14.77 -16.80 4.33
C LEU A 248 14.64 -16.70 5.85
N GLY A 249 13.46 -17.02 6.40
CA GLY A 249 13.22 -17.09 7.85
C GLY A 249 14.08 -18.17 8.53
N LEU A 250 14.24 -19.32 7.90
CA LEU A 250 15.16 -20.37 8.34
C LEU A 250 16.62 -19.91 8.34
N ALA A 251 17.06 -19.21 7.29
CA ALA A 251 18.40 -18.63 7.21
C ALA A 251 18.63 -17.58 8.32
N LEU A 252 17.64 -16.71 8.55
CA LEU A 252 17.65 -15.73 9.64
C LEU A 252 17.75 -16.40 11.00
N ARG A 253 16.97 -17.44 11.26
CA ARG A 253 17.06 -18.25 12.48
C ARG A 253 18.48 -18.77 12.70
N GLY A 254 19.10 -19.32 11.63
CA GLY A 254 20.47 -19.80 11.66
C GLY A 254 21.47 -18.70 12.01
N TYR A 255 21.37 -17.54 11.36
CA TYR A 255 22.24 -16.39 11.61
C TYR A 255 22.11 -15.87 13.04
N ILE A 256 20.89 -15.68 13.52
CA ILE A 256 20.65 -15.14 14.87
C ILE A 256 21.21 -16.09 15.93
N ARG A 257 21.03 -17.41 15.75
CA ARG A 257 21.51 -18.42 16.70
C ARG A 257 23.03 -18.51 16.80
N HIS A 258 23.75 -18.33 15.68
CA HIS A 258 25.21 -18.58 15.65
C HIS A 258 26.06 -17.31 15.68
N ILE A 259 25.55 -16.19 15.16
CA ILE A 259 26.30 -14.93 15.00
C ILE A 259 25.66 -13.83 15.86
N GLY A 260 24.37 -13.57 15.66
CA GLY A 260 23.58 -12.64 16.49
C GLY A 260 24.06 -11.18 16.50
N ARG A 261 24.97 -10.77 15.60
CA ARG A 261 25.55 -9.42 15.52
C ARG A 261 24.99 -8.63 14.34
N GLU A 262 24.90 -7.31 14.48
CA GLU A 262 24.48 -6.38 13.41
C GLU A 262 23.13 -6.73 12.76
N LEU A 263 22.19 -7.26 13.56
CA LEU A 263 20.89 -7.72 13.08
C LEU A 263 20.11 -6.68 12.24
N PRO A 264 20.13 -5.37 12.57
CA PRO A 264 19.48 -4.38 11.72
C PRO A 264 20.09 -4.25 10.32
N LEU A 265 21.42 -4.28 10.20
CA LEU A 265 22.11 -4.21 8.91
C LEU A 265 21.83 -5.46 8.08
N LEU A 266 21.78 -6.63 8.73
CA LEU A 266 21.38 -7.86 8.06
C LEU A 266 19.95 -7.76 7.53
N ILE A 267 18.98 -7.34 8.34
CA ILE A 267 17.58 -7.25 7.91
C ILE A 267 17.41 -6.22 6.79
N LEU A 268 18.11 -5.09 6.85
CA LEU A 268 18.17 -4.11 5.78
C LEU A 268 18.67 -4.73 4.46
N THR A 269 19.79 -5.46 4.55
CA THR A 269 20.40 -6.14 3.39
C THR A 269 19.47 -7.21 2.82
N LEU A 270 18.88 -8.03 3.68
CA LEU A 270 17.98 -9.09 3.28
C LEU A 270 16.68 -8.54 2.70
N ALA A 271 16.13 -7.44 3.23
CA ALA A 271 14.98 -6.77 2.63
C ALA A 271 15.29 -6.33 1.20
N PHE A 272 16.43 -5.67 0.98
CA PHE A 272 16.86 -5.26 -0.36
C PHE A 272 17.07 -6.44 -1.30
N VAL A 273 17.89 -7.42 -0.88
CA VAL A 273 18.22 -8.60 -1.69
C VAL A 273 16.98 -9.41 -2.01
N SER A 274 16.08 -9.59 -1.05
CA SER A 274 14.85 -10.36 -1.25
C SER A 274 13.90 -9.67 -2.22
N MET A 275 13.77 -8.35 -2.16
CA MET A 275 12.96 -7.59 -3.13
C MET A 275 13.50 -7.75 -4.56
N GLN A 276 14.82 -7.63 -4.74
CA GLN A 276 15.46 -7.77 -6.05
C GLN A 276 15.44 -9.21 -6.57
N ALA A 277 15.74 -10.18 -5.72
CA ALA A 277 15.73 -11.60 -6.07
C ALA A 277 14.31 -12.09 -6.38
N ALA A 278 13.32 -11.65 -5.61
CA ALA A 278 11.92 -11.96 -5.87
C ALA A 278 11.48 -11.44 -7.25
N ALA A 279 11.85 -10.20 -7.61
CA ALA A 279 11.56 -9.66 -8.93
C ALA A 279 12.17 -10.50 -10.07
N ALA A 280 13.39 -11.02 -9.89
CA ALA A 280 14.05 -11.89 -10.87
C ALA A 280 13.42 -13.29 -10.97
N LEU A 281 12.82 -13.79 -9.89
CA LEU A 281 12.20 -15.12 -9.81
C LEU A 281 10.68 -15.11 -10.05
N HIS A 282 10.11 -13.96 -10.44
CA HIS A 282 8.66 -13.74 -10.55
C HIS A 282 7.90 -14.04 -9.25
N LEU A 283 8.49 -13.62 -8.13
CA LEU A 283 7.90 -13.71 -6.79
C LEU A 283 7.52 -12.31 -6.30
N SER A 284 6.62 -12.24 -5.33
CA SER A 284 6.26 -11.03 -4.59
C SER A 284 7.25 -10.80 -3.45
N GLY A 285 8.18 -9.84 -3.63
CA GLY A 285 9.18 -9.52 -2.62
C GLY A 285 8.60 -9.09 -1.27
N ILE A 286 7.44 -8.42 -1.27
CA ILE A 286 6.69 -8.06 -0.06
C ILE A 286 6.24 -9.33 0.67
N LEU A 287 5.67 -10.30 -0.06
CA LEU A 287 5.19 -11.54 0.52
C LEU A 287 6.34 -12.42 1.04
N VAL A 288 7.49 -12.43 0.35
CA VAL A 288 8.73 -13.08 0.83
C VAL A 288 9.17 -12.50 2.18
N CYS A 289 9.31 -11.17 2.27
CA CYS A 289 9.75 -10.49 3.49
C CYS A 289 8.73 -10.67 4.64
N LEU A 290 7.44 -10.60 4.34
CA LEU A 290 6.37 -10.82 5.32
C LEU A 290 6.38 -12.25 5.85
N ALA A 291 6.50 -13.26 4.98
CA ALA A 291 6.58 -14.66 5.38
C ALA A 291 7.84 -14.96 6.19
N ALA A 292 8.97 -14.33 5.84
CA ALA A 292 10.21 -14.45 6.62
C ALA A 292 10.08 -13.84 8.02
N GLY A 293 9.53 -12.63 8.14
CA GLY A 293 9.26 -12.01 9.44
C GLY A 293 8.28 -12.83 10.29
N PHE A 294 7.22 -13.35 9.66
CA PHE A 294 6.24 -14.22 10.31
C PHE A 294 6.88 -15.51 10.83
N TYR A 295 7.77 -16.11 10.03
CA TYR A 295 8.49 -17.31 10.44
C TYR A 295 9.38 -17.05 11.66
N VAL A 296 10.17 -15.97 11.64
CA VAL A 296 11.08 -15.64 12.75
C VAL A 296 10.31 -15.39 14.04
N GLU A 297 9.21 -14.64 13.99
CA GLU A 297 8.37 -14.40 15.19
C GLU A 297 7.79 -15.69 15.78
N ASN A 298 7.30 -16.60 14.94
CA ASN A 298 6.48 -17.71 15.41
C ASN A 298 7.26 -19.00 15.70
N PHE A 299 8.44 -19.14 15.11
CA PHE A 299 9.23 -20.37 15.18
C PHE A 299 10.63 -20.15 15.79
N THR A 300 10.90 -18.95 16.31
CA THR A 300 12.17 -18.63 16.99
C THR A 300 11.91 -17.77 18.23
N ASP A 301 12.82 -17.84 19.21
CA ASP A 301 12.77 -16.99 20.41
C ASP A 301 13.28 -15.55 20.17
N HIS A 302 13.52 -15.17 18.90
CA HIS A 302 14.21 -13.93 18.53
C HIS A 302 13.33 -12.93 17.76
N GLY A 303 12.02 -13.20 17.70
CA GLY A 303 11.06 -12.31 17.05
C GLY A 303 11.10 -10.87 17.55
N GLU A 304 11.12 -10.69 18.88
CA GLU A 304 11.20 -9.34 19.49
C GLU A 304 12.51 -8.62 19.16
N ALA A 305 13.64 -9.34 19.12
CA ALA A 305 14.93 -8.76 18.76
C ALA A 305 14.96 -8.32 17.29
N MET A 306 14.35 -9.09 16.39
CA MET A 306 14.17 -8.73 14.98
C MET A 306 13.27 -7.49 14.84
N ILE A 307 12.11 -7.47 15.50
CA ILE A 307 11.19 -6.32 15.45
C ILE A 307 11.89 -5.07 15.99
N ALA A 308 12.56 -5.14 17.13
CA ALA A 308 13.29 -4.01 17.70
C ALA A 308 14.42 -3.51 16.77
N ALA A 309 15.09 -4.43 16.08
CA ALA A 309 16.12 -4.10 15.10
C ALA A 309 15.53 -3.32 13.90
N VAL A 310 14.35 -3.68 13.42
CA VAL A 310 13.70 -2.97 12.30
C VAL A 310 13.03 -1.68 12.76
N ASP A 311 12.38 -1.69 13.92
CA ASP A 311 11.61 -0.54 14.41
C ASP A 311 12.50 0.69 14.65
N ARG A 312 13.77 0.48 15.04
CA ARG A 312 14.76 1.56 15.14
C ARG A 312 14.97 2.32 13.84
N TYR A 313 14.71 1.72 12.69
CA TYR A 313 14.88 2.31 11.36
C TYR A 313 13.56 2.47 10.59
N SER A 314 12.42 2.12 11.19
CA SER A 314 11.11 2.15 10.56
C SER A 314 10.68 3.59 10.23
N LEU A 315 10.98 4.56 11.10
CA LEU A 315 10.56 5.95 10.92
C LEU A 315 11.15 6.62 9.66
N PRO A 316 12.49 6.65 9.43
CA PRO A 316 13.05 7.16 8.18
C PRO A 316 12.47 6.48 6.94
N VAL A 317 12.26 5.17 7.04
CA VAL A 317 11.71 4.33 5.97
C VAL A 317 10.26 4.73 5.63
N TYR A 318 9.40 4.89 6.64
CA TYR A 318 8.03 5.37 6.46
C TYR A 318 7.98 6.77 5.85
N ILE A 319 8.86 7.67 6.30
CA ILE A 319 8.94 9.04 5.76
C ILE A 319 9.23 8.97 4.26
N VAL A 320 10.26 8.23 3.85
CA VAL A 320 10.61 8.11 2.44
C VAL A 320 9.49 7.47 1.62
N PHE A 321 9.02 6.30 2.04
CA PHE A 321 7.98 5.56 1.33
C PHE A 321 6.71 6.38 1.12
N PHE A 322 6.14 6.94 2.19
CA PHE A 322 4.86 7.66 2.08
C PHE A 322 5.02 9.02 1.40
N THR A 323 6.18 9.66 1.48
CA THR A 323 6.43 10.87 0.69
C THR A 323 6.57 10.58 -0.80
N LEU A 324 7.28 9.51 -1.19
CA LEU A 324 7.34 9.09 -2.59
C LEU A 324 5.96 8.65 -3.11
N ALA A 325 5.19 7.93 -2.30
CA ALA A 325 3.81 7.58 -2.64
C ALA A 325 2.93 8.83 -2.86
N GLY A 326 3.08 9.86 -2.04
CA GLY A 326 2.38 11.14 -2.19
C GLY A 326 2.77 11.88 -3.48
N ALA A 327 4.07 11.89 -3.82
CA ALA A 327 4.58 12.54 -5.03
C ALA A 327 4.11 11.86 -6.33
N LYS A 328 3.85 10.55 -6.29
CA LYS A 328 3.30 9.78 -7.41
C LYS A 328 1.81 10.06 -7.69
N ILE A 329 1.11 10.79 -6.82
CA ILE A 329 -0.31 11.13 -7.04
C ILE A 329 -0.45 12.06 -8.26
N ASN A 330 -1.27 11.63 -9.21
CA ASN A 330 -1.53 12.35 -10.45
C ASN A 330 -2.82 13.19 -10.34
N LEU A 331 -2.67 14.48 -10.02
CA LEU A 331 -3.80 15.42 -9.86
C LEU A 331 -4.57 15.73 -11.15
N PRO A 332 -3.93 15.93 -12.33
CA PRO A 332 -4.64 16.10 -13.60
C PRO A 332 -5.62 14.96 -13.89
N VAL A 333 -5.18 13.72 -13.66
CA VAL A 333 -5.99 12.51 -13.80
C VAL A 333 -7.20 12.53 -12.87
N LEU A 334 -6.97 12.86 -11.59
CA LEU A 334 -8.06 12.99 -10.62
C LEU A 334 -9.07 14.06 -11.04
N ARG A 335 -8.63 15.19 -11.60
CA ARG A 335 -9.52 16.26 -12.09
C ARG A 335 -10.34 15.81 -13.30
N GLN A 336 -9.78 15.03 -14.21
CA GLN A 336 -10.49 14.58 -15.41
C GLN A 336 -11.60 13.58 -15.08
N MET A 337 -11.39 12.71 -14.09
CA MET A 337 -12.31 11.61 -13.76
C MET A 337 -13.01 11.78 -12.40
N TRP A 338 -12.98 13.00 -11.83
CA TRP A 338 -13.36 13.24 -10.43
C TRP A 338 -14.74 12.71 -10.04
N ALA A 339 -15.74 12.85 -10.92
CA ALA A 339 -17.11 12.41 -10.63
C ALA A 339 -17.19 10.88 -10.51
N ALA A 340 -16.61 10.16 -11.48
CA ALA A 340 -16.54 8.70 -11.45
C ALA A 340 -15.71 8.20 -10.26
N THR A 341 -14.57 8.84 -9.99
CA THR A 341 -13.73 8.53 -8.83
C THR A 341 -14.50 8.69 -7.53
N LEU A 342 -15.22 9.80 -7.34
CA LEU A 342 -15.98 10.06 -6.11
C LEU A 342 -17.09 9.02 -5.91
N ILE A 343 -17.86 8.70 -6.95
CA ILE A 343 -18.92 7.69 -6.89
C ILE A 343 -18.32 6.33 -6.48
N LEU A 344 -17.23 5.91 -7.12
CA LEU A 344 -16.58 4.62 -6.83
C LEU A 344 -15.92 4.58 -5.45
N VAL A 345 -15.32 5.69 -4.97
CA VAL A 345 -14.79 5.79 -3.60
C VAL A 345 -15.91 5.66 -2.56
N LEU A 346 -17.03 6.35 -2.76
CA LEU A 346 -18.19 6.29 -1.86
C LEU A 346 -18.84 4.90 -1.88
N ALA A 347 -19.04 4.33 -3.06
CA ALA A 347 -19.55 2.98 -3.22
C ALA A 347 -18.64 1.97 -2.50
N ARG A 348 -17.32 2.06 -2.72
CA ARG A 348 -16.34 1.22 -2.02
C ARG A 348 -16.44 1.37 -0.51
N GLY A 349 -16.52 2.59 0.00
CA GLY A 349 -16.71 2.84 1.45
C GLY A 349 -17.98 2.18 1.99
N ALA A 350 -19.10 2.26 1.26
CA ALA A 350 -20.36 1.65 1.64
C ALA A 350 -20.29 0.11 1.65
N PHE A 351 -19.72 -0.50 0.61
CA PHE A 351 -19.56 -1.95 0.54
C PHE A 351 -18.53 -2.49 1.53
N LEU A 352 -17.45 -1.76 1.80
CA LEU A 352 -16.51 -2.08 2.88
C LEU A 352 -17.21 -2.05 4.24
N PHE A 353 -18.04 -1.04 4.50
CA PHE A 353 -18.84 -0.95 5.72
C PHE A 353 -19.81 -2.13 5.86
N ALA A 354 -20.57 -2.42 4.79
CA ALA A 354 -21.53 -3.51 4.78
C ALA A 354 -20.85 -4.87 4.96
N GLY A 355 -19.82 -5.16 4.16
CA GLY A 355 -19.07 -6.42 4.20
C GLY A 355 -18.39 -6.65 5.55
N ALA A 356 -17.79 -5.61 6.13
CA ALA A 356 -17.17 -5.67 7.44
C ALA A 356 -18.19 -5.95 8.54
N ARG A 357 -19.35 -5.27 8.50
CA ARG A 357 -20.38 -5.41 9.53
C ARG A 357 -21.05 -6.78 9.47
N LEU A 358 -21.26 -7.32 8.26
CA LEU A 358 -21.78 -8.67 8.06
C LEU A 358 -20.76 -9.73 8.48
N GLY A 359 -19.52 -9.62 7.99
CA GLY A 359 -18.46 -10.58 8.29
C GLY A 359 -18.06 -10.63 9.77
N SER A 360 -18.00 -9.48 10.43
CA SER A 360 -17.70 -9.42 11.88
C SER A 360 -18.84 -9.95 12.75
N ARG A 361 -20.10 -9.84 12.31
CA ARG A 361 -21.24 -10.50 12.96
C ARG A 361 -21.17 -12.01 12.81
N LEU A 362 -20.91 -12.50 11.60
CA LEU A 362 -20.76 -13.93 11.32
C LEU A 362 -19.57 -14.55 12.07
N GLY A 363 -18.47 -13.80 12.14
CA GLY A 363 -17.27 -14.13 12.90
C GLY A 363 -17.42 -14.03 14.42
N ARG A 364 -18.59 -13.60 14.92
CA ARG A 364 -18.87 -13.34 16.34
C ARG A 364 -17.84 -12.42 17.00
N SER A 365 -17.30 -11.47 16.26
CA SER A 365 -16.24 -10.56 16.73
C SER A 365 -16.71 -9.67 17.88
N GLU A 366 -15.77 -9.08 18.60
CA GLU A 366 -16.05 -8.10 19.65
C GLU A 366 -16.78 -6.84 19.10
N PRO A 367 -17.55 -6.12 19.92
CA PRO A 367 -18.33 -4.96 19.48
C PRO A 367 -17.49 -3.89 18.75
N THR A 368 -16.27 -3.65 19.23
CA THR A 368 -15.32 -2.71 18.65
C THR A 368 -14.94 -3.12 17.23
N VAL A 369 -14.57 -4.38 17.01
CA VAL A 369 -14.27 -4.93 15.69
C VAL A 369 -15.50 -4.79 14.79
N ARG A 370 -16.70 -5.12 15.26
CA ARG A 370 -17.94 -5.02 14.46
C ARG A 370 -18.25 -3.61 13.98
N ARG A 371 -17.88 -2.60 14.76
CA ARG A 371 -18.18 -1.19 14.46
C ARG A 371 -17.10 -0.53 13.61
N GLU A 372 -15.83 -0.85 13.86
CA GLU A 372 -14.71 -0.03 13.39
C GLU A 372 -13.82 -0.73 12.34
N ILE A 373 -13.90 -2.06 12.15
CA ILE A 373 -12.96 -2.80 11.27
C ILE A 373 -13.00 -2.35 9.80
N TRP A 374 -14.15 -1.85 9.31
CA TRP A 374 -14.27 -1.38 7.93
C TRP A 374 -13.32 -0.22 7.61
N LYS A 375 -13.02 0.63 8.60
CA LYS A 375 -12.13 1.79 8.45
C LYS A 375 -10.69 1.38 8.16
N VAL A 376 -10.28 0.25 8.73
CA VAL A 376 -8.95 -0.35 8.51
C VAL A 376 -8.75 -0.67 7.02
N LEU A 377 -9.82 -1.10 6.35
CA LEU A 377 -9.78 -1.59 4.97
C LEU A 377 -9.88 -0.48 3.91
N VAL A 378 -10.02 0.78 4.33
CA VAL A 378 -10.17 1.92 3.42
C VAL A 378 -8.85 2.26 2.74
N GLY A 379 -7.73 2.24 3.47
CA GLY A 379 -6.44 2.63 2.91
C GLY A 379 -5.99 1.69 1.79
N GLN A 380 -5.58 2.25 0.66
CA GLN A 380 -4.90 1.56 -0.45
C GLN A 380 -3.51 2.17 -0.64
N ALA A 381 -2.56 1.43 -1.22
CA ALA A 381 -1.18 1.90 -1.38
C ALA A 381 -0.43 1.21 -2.54
N GLY A 382 0.89 1.04 -2.39
CA GLY A 382 1.84 0.59 -3.41
C GLY A 382 1.41 -0.66 -4.18
N ILE A 383 0.87 -1.69 -3.51
CA ILE A 383 0.38 -2.90 -4.20
C ILE A 383 -0.77 -2.56 -5.15
N SER A 384 -1.79 -1.83 -4.67
CA SER A 384 -2.91 -1.40 -5.51
C SER A 384 -2.46 -0.54 -6.70
N LEU A 385 -1.43 0.31 -6.52
CA LEU A 385 -0.82 1.05 -7.62
C LEU A 385 -0.13 0.11 -8.62
N GLY A 386 0.59 -0.89 -8.13
CA GLY A 386 1.17 -1.96 -8.96
C GLY A 386 0.13 -2.68 -9.80
N LEU A 387 -0.99 -3.08 -9.19
CA LEU A 387 -2.12 -3.70 -9.91
C LEU A 387 -2.69 -2.76 -10.98
N ALA A 388 -2.84 -1.46 -10.68
CA ALA A 388 -3.28 -0.48 -11.66
C ALA A 388 -2.32 -0.38 -12.86
N MET A 389 -1.00 -0.42 -12.63
CA MET A 389 0.00 -0.43 -13.70
C MET A 389 -0.11 -1.70 -14.57
N ILE A 390 -0.37 -2.86 -13.95
CA ILE A 390 -0.59 -4.12 -14.68
C ILE A 390 -1.84 -4.00 -15.55
N VAL A 391 -2.97 -3.52 -15.01
CA VAL A 391 -4.20 -3.25 -15.78
C VAL A 391 -3.91 -2.38 -17.00
N GLY A 392 -3.11 -1.33 -16.82
CA GLY A 392 -2.70 -0.41 -17.88
C GLY A 392 -2.09 -1.07 -19.11
N ARG A 393 -1.34 -2.16 -18.88
CA ARG A 393 -0.54 -2.86 -19.89
C ARG A 393 -1.22 -4.13 -20.39
N SER A 394 -2.00 -4.77 -19.52
CA SER A 394 -2.55 -6.10 -19.72
C SER A 394 -4.02 -6.13 -20.11
N VAL A 395 -4.73 -5.00 -20.10
CA VAL A 395 -6.12 -4.92 -20.55
C VAL A 395 -6.19 -4.21 -21.91
N PRO A 396 -6.60 -4.91 -22.99
CA PRO A 396 -6.69 -4.35 -24.34
C PRO A 396 -7.64 -3.15 -24.42
N GLU A 397 -7.26 -2.15 -25.23
CA GLU A 397 -8.01 -0.92 -25.58
C GLU A 397 -8.35 0.04 -24.43
N ILE A 398 -8.78 -0.46 -23.28
CA ILE A 398 -9.27 0.33 -22.14
C ILE A 398 -8.28 0.38 -20.97
N GLY A 399 -7.20 -0.41 -21.02
CA GLY A 399 -6.20 -0.53 -19.95
C GLY A 399 -5.66 0.80 -19.43
N PRO A 400 -5.09 1.67 -20.29
CA PRO A 400 -4.54 2.96 -19.85
C PRO A 400 -5.57 3.86 -19.15
N ALA A 401 -6.81 3.87 -19.63
CA ALA A 401 -7.90 4.64 -19.00
C ALA A 401 -8.34 4.03 -17.67
N LEU A 402 -8.39 2.70 -17.56
CA LEU A 402 -8.66 2.01 -16.29
C LEU A 402 -7.56 2.24 -15.26
N GLN A 403 -6.29 2.14 -15.67
CA GLN A 403 -5.15 2.47 -14.82
C GLN A 403 -5.29 3.90 -14.27
N THR A 404 -5.64 4.84 -15.15
CA THR A 404 -5.85 6.25 -14.80
C THR A 404 -6.94 6.40 -13.72
N LEU A 405 -8.08 5.75 -13.90
CA LEU A 405 -9.17 5.75 -12.92
C LEU A 405 -8.77 5.09 -11.58
N LEU A 406 -8.08 3.95 -11.65
CA LEU A 406 -7.59 3.23 -10.47
C LEU A 406 -6.60 4.07 -9.66
N VAL A 407 -5.65 4.73 -10.32
CA VAL A 407 -4.70 5.62 -9.66
C VAL A 407 -5.42 6.77 -8.95
N ALA A 408 -6.46 7.34 -9.57
CA ALA A 408 -7.29 8.37 -8.93
C ALA A 408 -8.03 7.84 -7.68
N LEU A 409 -8.64 6.66 -7.77
CA LEU A 409 -9.30 5.97 -6.66
C LEU A 409 -8.33 5.72 -5.50
N ILE A 410 -7.16 5.16 -5.81
CA ILE A 410 -6.12 4.83 -4.83
C ILE A 410 -5.62 6.10 -4.16
N ALA A 411 -5.40 7.19 -4.90
CA ALA A 411 -4.94 8.47 -4.33
C ALA A 411 -5.89 9.00 -3.24
N VAL A 412 -7.20 8.97 -3.49
CA VAL A 412 -8.21 9.41 -2.51
C VAL A 412 -8.22 8.49 -1.29
N ASN A 413 -8.25 7.17 -1.51
CA ASN A 413 -8.27 6.17 -0.44
C ASN A 413 -6.98 6.18 0.40
N GLN A 414 -5.83 6.45 -0.22
CA GLN A 414 -4.52 6.55 0.44
C GLN A 414 -4.44 7.76 1.39
N LEU A 415 -5.11 8.87 1.06
CA LEU A 415 -5.17 10.06 1.93
C LEU A 415 -6.15 9.88 3.10
N ILE A 416 -7.31 9.27 2.85
CA ILE A 416 -8.38 9.12 3.85
C ILE A 416 -8.12 7.92 4.79
N GLY A 417 -7.55 6.83 4.26
CA GLY A 417 -7.35 5.57 4.97
C GLY A 417 -6.61 5.68 6.31
N PRO A 418 -5.42 6.30 6.37
CA PRO A 418 -4.67 6.45 7.63
C PRO A 418 -5.48 7.18 8.71
N ILE A 419 -6.23 8.22 8.32
CA ILE A 419 -7.04 9.03 9.23
C ILE A 419 -8.15 8.17 9.86
N LEU A 420 -8.89 7.43 9.03
CA LEU A 420 -9.96 6.54 9.49
C LEU A 420 -9.42 5.41 10.36
N LEU A 421 -8.26 4.85 10.01
CA LEU A 421 -7.61 3.82 10.81
C LEU A 421 -7.19 4.34 12.19
N ARG A 422 -6.53 5.50 12.28
CA ARG A 422 -6.18 6.10 13.59
C ARG A 422 -7.42 6.35 14.44
N GLN A 423 -8.51 6.81 13.84
CA GLN A 423 -9.79 6.97 14.56
C GLN A 423 -10.35 5.64 15.06
N ALA A 424 -10.23 4.57 14.27
CA ALA A 424 -10.66 3.23 14.67
C ALA A 424 -9.84 2.71 15.87
N LEU A 425 -8.51 2.88 15.82
CA LEU A 425 -7.61 2.50 16.91
C LEU A 425 -7.90 3.31 18.19
N ALA A 426 -8.10 4.63 18.07
CA ALA A 426 -8.47 5.47 19.22
C ALA A 426 -9.82 5.04 19.84
N ARG A 427 -10.82 4.72 19.02
CA ARG A 427 -12.12 4.23 19.49
C ARG A 427 -12.08 2.82 20.04
N SER A 428 -11.06 2.03 19.69
CA SER A 428 -10.83 0.72 20.29
C SER A 428 -10.20 0.79 21.68
N GLY A 429 -9.69 1.95 22.09
CA GLY A 429 -8.94 2.10 23.34
C GLY A 429 -7.51 1.57 23.27
N GLU A 430 -7.05 1.10 22.11
CA GLU A 430 -5.72 0.50 21.95
C GLU A 430 -4.65 1.51 21.53
N ALA A 431 -5.01 2.66 20.96
CA ALA A 431 -4.04 3.70 20.59
C ALA A 431 -3.60 4.54 21.79
N LYS A 432 -2.30 4.80 21.90
CA LYS A 432 -1.80 5.84 22.81
C LYS A 432 -2.20 7.23 22.29
N PRO A 433 -2.54 8.18 23.19
CA PRO A 433 -3.06 9.50 22.83
C PRO A 433 -2.19 10.28 21.83
#